data_AF-X0W0F7-F1
#
_entry.id   AF-X0W0F7-F1
#
_cell.length_a   1.000
_cell.length_b   1.000
_cell.length_c   1.000
_cell.angle_alpha   90.00
_cell.angle_beta   90.00
_cell.angle_gamma   90.00
#
_symmetry.space_group_name_H-M   'P 1'
#
loop_
_entity.id
_entity.type
_entity.pdbx_description
1 polymer ?
#
loop_
_entity_poly.entity_id
_entity_poly.type
_entity_poly.pdbx_seq_one_letter_code
_entity_poly.pdbx_strand_id
1 'polypeptide(L)'
;MKKCTKCGVEKPIGEFHKDKSYGSGFKARCKKCVNACTKECAAKNPGLTKLRSDNYYKNNKEKINKRASKYRRSPEGRAVMSKINKKRAEEFPKQHKANALIGLEIKRGKVTRPENCTACLKKCKPQAHHHDYDKPLDVIFMCAECHVNWHRNNTPLNKG
;
A
#
# COMPACT_ATOMS: atom_id res chain seq x y z
N MET A 1 26.26 33.05 -15.72
CA MET A 1 25.75 33.50 -14.41
C MET A 1 24.31 34.01 -14.58
N LYS A 2 23.50 34.06 -13.51
CA LYS A 2 22.15 34.62 -13.54
C LYS A 2 21.81 35.27 -12.20
N LYS A 3 21.21 36.47 -12.23
CA LYS A 3 20.75 37.19 -11.03
C LYS A 3 19.38 36.69 -10.57
N CYS A 4 19.26 36.36 -9.29
CA CYS A 4 17.98 35.97 -8.69
C CYS A 4 17.09 37.18 -8.47
N THR A 5 15.86 37.16 -8.98
CA THR A 5 14.93 38.29 -8.83
C THR A 5 14.36 38.46 -7.42
N LYS A 6 14.53 37.49 -6.51
CA LYS A 6 14.04 37.58 -5.11
C LYS A 6 15.11 38.02 -4.12
N CYS A 7 16.33 37.49 -4.22
CA CYS A 7 17.42 37.82 -3.28
C CYS A 7 18.48 38.73 -3.88
N GLY A 8 18.39 39.09 -5.17
CA GLY A 8 19.35 39.97 -5.85
C GLY A 8 20.73 39.37 -6.14
N VAL A 9 21.07 38.22 -5.56
CA VAL A 9 22.40 37.58 -5.72
C VAL A 9 22.57 36.94 -7.10
N GLU A 10 23.73 37.15 -7.72
CA GLU A 10 24.18 36.42 -8.91
C GLU A 10 24.66 35.01 -8.57
N LYS A 11 24.16 34.02 -9.31
CA LYS A 11 24.49 32.61 -9.06
C LYS A 11 24.74 31.86 -10.37
N PRO A 12 25.43 30.71 -10.32
CA PRO A 12 25.51 29.80 -11.45
C PRO A 12 24.11 29.39 -11.93
N ILE A 13 23.94 29.14 -13.23
CA ILE A 13 22.65 28.75 -13.82
C ILE A 13 22.10 27.46 -13.18
N GLY A 14 22.98 26.56 -12.72
CA GLY A 14 22.62 25.34 -11.98
C GLY A 14 21.87 25.59 -10.66
N GLU A 15 21.93 26.81 -10.10
CA GLU A 15 21.19 27.22 -8.90
C GLU A 15 19.74 27.61 -9.17
N PHE A 16 19.26 27.43 -10.41
CA PHE A 16 17.90 27.74 -10.83
C PHE A 16 17.20 26.49 -11.35
N HIS A 17 15.89 26.39 -11.16
CA HIS A 17 15.11 25.28 -11.71
C HIS A 17 14.92 25.48 -13.22
N LYS A 18 15.08 24.41 -14.00
CA LYS A 18 14.75 24.41 -15.43
C LYS A 18 13.26 24.68 -15.59
N ASP A 19 12.93 25.59 -16.49
CA ASP A 19 11.55 25.96 -16.83
C ASP A 19 11.51 26.49 -18.26
N LYS A 20 11.00 25.67 -19.17
CA LYS A 20 10.97 25.96 -20.60
C LYS A 20 10.01 27.10 -20.96
N SER A 21 9.13 27.53 -20.04
CA SER A 21 8.26 28.68 -20.26
C SER A 21 9.01 30.02 -20.25
N TYR A 22 10.19 30.07 -19.63
CA TYR A 22 11.05 31.26 -19.67
C TYR A 22 11.95 31.21 -20.89
N GLY A 23 12.16 32.37 -21.55
CA GLY A 23 13.11 32.47 -22.67
C GLY A 23 14.53 32.02 -22.30
N SER A 24 14.95 32.17 -21.04
CA SER A 24 16.23 31.66 -20.56
C SER A 24 16.28 30.16 -20.28
N GLY A 25 15.15 29.44 -20.32
CA GLY A 25 15.05 28.02 -19.96
C GLY A 25 15.16 27.73 -18.45
N PHE A 26 15.32 28.77 -17.62
CA PHE A 26 15.44 28.68 -16.16
C PHE A 26 14.54 29.71 -15.48
N LYS A 27 14.00 29.34 -14.31
CA LYS A 27 13.21 30.27 -13.47
C LYS A 27 14.01 31.51 -13.10
N ALA A 28 13.31 32.64 -12.90
CA ALA A 28 13.90 33.90 -12.48
C ALA A 28 14.42 33.90 -11.02
N ARG A 29 13.84 33.05 -10.16
CA ARG A 29 14.22 32.90 -8.75
C ARG A 29 15.12 31.67 -8.55
N CYS A 30 16.14 31.78 -7.69
CA CYS A 30 17.02 30.66 -7.36
C CYS A 30 16.28 29.58 -6.53
N LYS A 31 16.80 28.35 -6.57
CA LYS A 31 16.26 27.17 -5.85
C LYS A 31 15.95 27.47 -4.38
N LYS A 32 16.88 28.13 -3.66
CA LYS A 32 16.70 28.52 -2.25
C LYS A 32 15.46 29.40 -2.05
N CYS A 33 15.30 30.44 -2.86
CA CYS A 33 14.16 31.35 -2.78
C CYS A 33 12.83 30.68 -3.17
N VAL A 34 12.85 29.77 -4.15
CA VAL A 34 11.67 28.99 -4.52
C VAL A 34 11.25 28.07 -3.37
N ASN A 35 12.19 27.33 -2.79
CA ASN A 35 11.93 26.42 -1.67
C ASN A 35 11.41 27.15 -0.42
N ALA A 36 11.99 28.31 -0.10
CA ALA A 36 11.51 29.15 1.01
C ALA A 36 10.04 29.58 0.78
N CYS A 37 9.73 30.09 -0.41
CA CYS A 37 8.37 30.47 -0.79
C CYS A 37 7.40 29.27 -0.72
N THR A 38 7.80 28.08 -1.17
CA THR A 38 6.97 26.87 -1.07
C THR A 38 6.70 26.50 0.39
N LYS A 39 7.71 26.56 1.26
CA LYS A 39 7.55 26.31 2.70
C LYS A 39 6.60 27.31 3.35
N GLU A 40 6.76 28.59 3.07
CA GLU A 40 5.86 29.65 3.57
C GLU A 40 4.41 29.44 3.11
N CYS A 41 4.21 29.14 1.83
CA CYS A 41 2.87 28.85 1.29
C CYS A 41 2.23 27.63 1.95
N ALA A 42 3.03 26.59 2.26
CA ALA A 42 2.57 25.40 2.97
C ALA A 42 2.23 25.70 4.43
N ALA A 43 3.02 26.52 5.12
CA ALA A 43 2.76 26.94 6.50
C ALA A 43 1.49 27.80 6.62
N LYS A 44 1.23 28.67 5.64
CA LYS A 44 0.01 29.51 5.59
C LYS A 44 -1.26 28.72 5.25
N ASN A 45 -1.14 27.54 4.66
CA ASN A 45 -2.27 26.70 4.27
C ASN A 45 -2.02 25.25 4.71
N PRO A 46 -2.02 24.99 6.04
CA PRO A 46 -1.84 23.65 6.55
C PRO A 46 -2.94 22.74 5.99
N GLY A 47 -2.54 21.63 5.37
CA GLY A 47 -3.46 20.70 4.71
C GLY A 47 -3.63 20.89 3.20
N LEU A 48 -3.23 22.02 2.60
CA LEU A 48 -3.31 22.20 1.14
C LEU A 48 -2.47 21.16 0.38
N THR A 49 -1.30 20.81 0.93
CA THR A 49 -0.46 19.74 0.36
C THR A 49 -1.18 18.39 0.39
N LYS A 50 -1.85 18.06 1.50
CA LYS A 50 -2.63 16.84 1.64
C LYS A 50 -3.80 16.84 0.66
N LEU A 51 -4.57 17.92 0.61
CA LEU A 51 -5.69 18.09 -0.32
C LEU A 51 -5.25 17.95 -1.79
N ARG A 52 -4.11 18.53 -2.17
CA ARG A 52 -3.54 18.35 -3.52
C ARG A 52 -3.15 16.91 -3.80
N SER A 53 -2.52 16.24 -2.83
CA SER A 53 -2.15 14.82 -2.95
C SER A 53 -3.39 13.93 -3.07
N ASP A 54 -4.40 14.17 -2.24
CA ASP A 54 -5.66 13.43 -2.25
C ASP A 54 -6.40 13.63 -3.58
N ASN A 55 -6.48 14.88 -4.07
CA ASN A 55 -7.06 15.18 -5.37
C ASN A 55 -6.27 14.55 -6.52
N TYR A 56 -4.93 14.58 -6.46
CA TYR A 56 -4.10 13.90 -7.45
C TYR A 56 -4.40 12.39 -7.48
N TYR A 57 -4.44 11.74 -6.31
CA TYR A 57 -4.75 10.32 -6.22
C TYR A 57 -6.16 10.00 -6.72
N LYS A 58 -7.17 10.75 -6.28
CA LYS A 58 -8.57 10.59 -6.72
C LYS A 58 -8.69 10.70 -8.24
N ASN A 59 -8.13 11.75 -8.82
CA ASN A 59 -8.23 12.04 -10.25
C ASN A 59 -7.33 11.15 -11.12
N ASN A 60 -6.33 10.47 -10.54
CA ASN A 60 -5.41 9.61 -11.29
C ASN A 60 -5.48 8.13 -10.84
N LYS A 61 -6.50 7.76 -10.06
CA LYS A 61 -6.63 6.42 -9.45
C LYS A 61 -6.48 5.30 -10.46
N GLU A 62 -7.14 5.41 -11.60
CA GLU A 62 -7.08 4.40 -12.65
C GLU A 62 -5.68 4.27 -13.24
N LYS A 63 -5.03 5.40 -13.57
CA LYS A 63 -3.67 5.43 -14.12
C LYS A 63 -2.66 4.85 -13.13
N ILE A 64 -2.78 5.19 -11.85
CA ILE A 64 -1.95 4.66 -10.77
C ILE A 64 -2.14 3.14 -10.66
N ASN A 65 -3.39 2.68 -10.62
CA ASN A 65 -3.73 1.26 -10.54
C ASN A 65 -3.23 0.48 -11.76
N LYS A 66 -3.37 1.04 -12.97
CA LYS A 66 -2.87 0.43 -14.21
C LYS A 66 -1.35 0.28 -14.18
N ARG A 67 -0.63 1.31 -13.74
CA ARG A 67 0.84 1.26 -13.57
C ARG A 67 1.25 0.22 -12.53
N ALA A 68 0.60 0.22 -11.36
CA ALA A 68 0.87 -0.73 -10.29
C ALA A 68 0.58 -2.18 -10.74
N SER A 69 -0.53 -2.40 -11.44
CA SER A 69 -0.91 -3.70 -12.01
C SER A 69 0.08 -4.18 -13.08
N LYS A 70 0.57 -3.28 -13.94
CA LYS A 70 1.62 -3.60 -14.93
C LYS A 70 2.91 -4.04 -14.24
N TYR A 71 3.37 -3.27 -13.25
CA TYR A 71 4.57 -3.61 -12.47
C TYR A 71 4.41 -4.94 -11.73
N ARG A 72 3.31 -5.14 -11.01
CA ARG A 72 3.05 -6.39 -10.26
C ARG A 72 3.08 -7.65 -11.14
N ARG A 73 2.72 -7.53 -12.42
CA ARG A 73 2.75 -8.63 -13.39
C ARG A 73 4.10 -8.77 -14.12
N SER A 74 5.00 -7.80 -14.00
CA SER A 74 6.32 -7.87 -14.63
C SER A 74 7.20 -8.93 -13.96
N PRO A 75 8.24 -9.44 -14.63
CA PRO A 75 9.21 -10.35 -14.02
C PRO A 75 9.81 -9.79 -12.72
N GLU A 76 10.17 -8.51 -12.70
CA GLU A 76 10.76 -7.83 -11.55
C GLU A 76 9.75 -7.74 -10.39
N GLY A 77 8.52 -7.31 -10.67
CA GLY A 77 7.47 -7.24 -9.66
C GLY A 77 7.14 -8.61 -9.07
N ARG A 78 7.08 -9.67 -9.90
CA ARG A 78 6.89 -11.05 -9.43
C ARG A 78 8.06 -11.54 -8.59
N ALA A 79 9.30 -11.22 -8.97
CA ALA A 79 10.49 -11.57 -8.19
C ALA A 79 10.49 -10.89 -6.80
N VAL A 80 10.10 -9.62 -6.72
CA VAL A 80 9.93 -8.91 -5.43
C VAL A 80 8.86 -9.59 -4.58
N MET A 81 7.68 -9.89 -5.15
CA MET A 81 6.61 -10.54 -4.40
C MET A 81 6.99 -11.96 -3.94
N SER A 82 7.74 -12.70 -4.76
CA SER A 82 8.26 -14.02 -4.40
C SER A 82 9.16 -13.94 -3.16
N LYS A 83 10.10 -12.98 -3.12
CA LYS A 83 10.97 -12.75 -1.96
C LYS A 83 10.17 -12.41 -0.70
N ILE A 84 9.16 -11.54 -0.82
CA ILE A 84 8.29 -11.15 0.30
C ILE A 84 7.50 -12.36 0.82
N ASN A 85 6.89 -13.13 -0.08
CA ASN A 85 6.12 -14.31 0.28
C ASN A 85 6.99 -15.39 0.93
N LYS A 86 8.21 -15.60 0.41
CA LYS A 86 9.19 -16.51 1.00
C LYS A 86 9.53 -16.10 2.43
N LYS A 87 9.92 -14.83 2.63
CA LYS A 87 10.21 -14.31 3.97
C LYS A 87 9.03 -14.49 4.92
N ARG A 88 7.80 -14.21 4.47
CA ARG A 88 6.59 -14.38 5.29
C ARG A 88 6.33 -15.84 5.66
N ALA A 89 6.60 -16.78 4.76
CA ALA A 89 6.47 -18.21 5.05
C ALA A 89 7.53 -18.69 6.06
N GLU A 90 8.74 -18.13 6.02
CA GLU A 90 9.81 -18.38 6.99
C GLU A 90 9.51 -17.76 8.36
N GLU A 91 8.96 -16.54 8.39
CA GLU A 91 8.62 -15.80 9.62
C GLU A 91 7.39 -16.37 10.33
N PHE A 92 6.42 -16.90 9.57
CA PHE A 92 5.17 -17.45 10.11
C PHE A 92 4.91 -18.88 9.62
N PRO A 93 5.79 -19.84 9.96
CA PRO A 93 5.74 -21.19 9.42
C PRO A 93 4.48 -21.94 9.84
N LYS A 94 4.01 -21.77 11.09
CA LYS A 94 2.76 -22.41 11.56
C LYS A 94 1.54 -21.91 10.79
N GLN A 95 1.43 -20.59 10.60
CA GLN A 95 0.32 -20.01 9.83
C GLN A 95 0.33 -20.49 8.39
N HIS A 96 1.51 -20.57 7.77
CA HIS A 96 1.65 -21.07 6.41
C HIS A 96 1.21 -22.54 6.31
N LYS A 97 1.70 -23.39 7.23
CA LYS A 97 1.33 -24.82 7.31
C LYS A 97 -0.17 -25.02 7.56
N ALA A 98 -0.76 -24.29 8.50
CA ALA A 98 -2.18 -24.38 8.82
C ALA A 98 -3.06 -24.01 7.61
N ASN A 99 -2.76 -22.88 6.96
CA ASN A 99 -3.47 -22.45 5.75
C ASN A 99 -3.32 -23.44 4.59
N ALA A 100 -2.13 -24.02 4.40
CA ALA A 100 -1.88 -25.03 3.39
C ALA A 100 -2.69 -26.32 3.67
N LEU A 101 -2.71 -26.77 4.93
CA LEU A 101 -3.40 -27.98 5.34
C LEU A 101 -4.92 -27.84 5.19
N ILE A 102 -5.52 -26.78 5.74
CA ILE A 102 -6.98 -26.59 5.60
C ILE A 102 -7.41 -26.46 4.14
N GLY A 103 -6.61 -25.77 3.31
CA GLY A 103 -6.86 -25.66 1.88
C GLY A 103 -6.82 -27.02 1.16
N LEU A 104 -5.87 -27.88 1.54
CA LEU A 104 -5.75 -29.24 1.03
C LEU A 104 -6.94 -30.11 1.44
N GLU A 105 -7.35 -30.07 2.70
CA GLU A 105 -8.46 -30.88 3.22
C GLU A 105 -9.81 -30.46 2.65
N ILE A 106 -10.02 -29.15 2.40
CA ILE A 106 -11.18 -28.67 1.63
C ILE A 106 -11.15 -29.20 0.20
N LYS A 107 -9.99 -29.12 -0.48
CA LYS A 107 -9.84 -29.63 -1.85
C LYS A 107 -10.10 -31.13 -1.95
N ARG A 108 -9.72 -31.89 -0.92
CA ARG A 108 -9.96 -33.34 -0.80
C ARG A 108 -11.41 -33.68 -0.41
N GLY A 109 -12.23 -32.69 -0.06
CA GLY A 109 -13.60 -32.91 0.42
C GLY A 109 -13.70 -33.44 1.85
N LYS A 110 -12.59 -33.48 2.60
CA LYS A 110 -12.57 -33.92 4.01
C LYS A 110 -13.06 -32.83 4.96
N VAL A 111 -12.92 -31.57 4.58
CA VAL A 111 -13.51 -30.43 5.28
C VAL A 111 -14.50 -29.73 4.34
N THR A 112 -15.76 -29.69 4.73
CA THR A 112 -16.80 -28.99 3.96
C THR A 112 -16.80 -27.51 4.31
N ARG A 113 -16.63 -26.66 3.31
CA ARG A 113 -16.83 -25.21 3.47
C ARG A 113 -18.32 -24.88 3.36
N PRO A 114 -18.93 -24.22 4.36
CA PRO A 114 -20.33 -23.82 4.28
C PRO A 114 -20.54 -22.71 3.25
N GLU A 115 -21.77 -22.58 2.72
CA GLU A 115 -22.16 -21.47 1.84
C GLU A 115 -22.45 -20.17 2.61
N ASN A 116 -22.51 -20.23 3.94
CA ASN A 116 -22.89 -19.10 4.79
C ASN A 116 -21.80 -18.85 5.83
N CYS A 117 -21.62 -17.59 6.20
CA CYS A 117 -20.78 -17.20 7.32
C CYS A 117 -21.31 -17.80 8.62
N THR A 118 -20.46 -18.39 9.45
CA THR A 118 -20.89 -18.92 10.77
C THR A 118 -21.26 -17.81 11.76
N ALA A 119 -20.64 -16.62 11.64
CA ALA A 119 -20.85 -15.52 12.58
C ALA A 119 -22.08 -14.66 12.28
N CYS A 120 -22.37 -14.42 10.99
CA CYS A 120 -23.48 -13.52 10.58
C CYS A 120 -24.49 -14.17 9.63
N LEU A 121 -24.33 -15.46 9.30
CA LEU A 121 -25.23 -16.26 8.45
C LEU A 121 -25.39 -15.78 6.99
N LYS A 122 -24.74 -14.69 6.59
CA LYS A 122 -24.75 -14.18 5.21
C LYS A 122 -24.20 -15.23 4.24
N LYS A 123 -24.96 -15.49 3.16
CA LYS A 123 -24.51 -16.31 2.02
C LYS A 123 -23.28 -15.69 1.36
N CYS A 124 -22.18 -16.42 1.33
CA CYS A 124 -20.90 -15.98 0.79
C CYS A 124 -19.97 -17.18 0.51
N LYS A 125 -18.69 -16.92 0.24
CA LYS A 125 -17.64 -17.93 0.27
C LYS A 125 -16.76 -17.68 1.50
N PRO A 126 -17.08 -18.28 2.66
CA PRO A 126 -16.35 -18.03 3.90
C PRO A 126 -14.87 -18.38 3.80
N GLN A 127 -14.06 -17.68 4.59
CA GLN A 127 -12.65 -17.89 4.80
C GLN A 127 -12.47 -18.75 6.06
N ALA A 128 -11.51 -19.67 6.02
CA ALA A 128 -11.12 -20.44 7.20
C ALA A 128 -10.35 -19.53 8.15
N HIS A 129 -10.95 -19.21 9.30
CA HIS A 129 -10.34 -18.44 10.36
C HIS A 129 -9.76 -19.38 11.42
N HIS A 130 -8.50 -19.17 11.77
CA HIS A 130 -7.78 -19.96 12.77
C HIS A 130 -7.75 -19.18 14.09
N HIS A 131 -8.39 -19.71 15.13
CA HIS A 131 -8.28 -19.18 16.49
C HIS A 131 -6.99 -19.63 17.17
N ASP A 132 -6.53 -20.83 16.85
CA ASP A 132 -5.31 -21.46 17.35
C ASP A 132 -4.57 -22.13 16.19
N TYR A 133 -3.36 -21.68 15.91
CA TYR A 133 -2.56 -22.21 14.82
C TYR A 133 -1.91 -23.57 15.12
N ASP A 134 -1.92 -24.04 16.37
CA ASP A 134 -1.54 -25.42 16.72
C ASP A 134 -2.67 -26.42 16.40
N LYS A 135 -3.88 -25.93 16.09
CA LYS A 135 -5.03 -26.71 15.66
C LYS A 135 -5.44 -26.36 14.23
N PRO A 136 -4.66 -26.76 13.21
CA PRO A 136 -4.80 -26.25 11.84
C PRO A 136 -6.09 -26.65 11.12
N LEU A 137 -6.84 -27.62 11.63
CA LEU A 137 -8.15 -28.02 11.08
C LEU A 137 -9.34 -27.53 11.93
N ASP A 138 -9.07 -26.99 13.12
CA ASP A 138 -10.07 -26.38 13.99
C ASP A 138 -10.27 -24.92 13.57
N VAL A 139 -11.03 -24.75 12.48
CA VAL A 139 -11.27 -23.45 11.86
C VAL A 139 -12.74 -23.08 11.92
N ILE A 140 -12.99 -21.78 12.03
CA ILE A 140 -14.34 -21.23 11.89
C ILE A 140 -14.46 -20.55 10.54
N PHE A 141 -15.55 -20.82 9.82
CA PHE A 141 -15.77 -20.29 8.47
C PHE A 141 -16.51 -18.95 8.52
N MET A 142 -15.78 -17.84 8.40
CA MET A 142 -16.34 -16.48 8.48
C MET A 142 -16.28 -15.75 7.14
N CYS A 143 -17.23 -14.86 6.87
CA CYS A 143 -17.10 -13.92 5.75
C CYS A 143 -15.90 -12.97 5.99
N ALA A 144 -15.39 -12.34 4.93
CA ALA A 144 -14.23 -11.45 5.03
C ALA A 144 -14.43 -10.31 6.04
N GLU A 145 -15.65 -9.76 6.14
CA GLU A 145 -15.98 -8.69 7.08
C GLU A 145 -15.91 -9.17 8.53
N CYS A 146 -16.57 -10.29 8.87
CA CYS A 146 -16.51 -10.89 10.20
C CYS A 146 -15.08 -11.34 10.56
N HIS A 147 -14.34 -11.89 9.61
CA HIS A 147 -12.96 -12.34 9.82
C HIS A 147 -12.03 -11.18 10.18
N VAL A 148 -12.11 -10.07 9.42
CA VAL A 148 -11.34 -8.85 9.73
C VAL A 148 -11.80 -8.25 11.06
N ASN A 149 -13.12 -8.20 11.31
CA ASN A 149 -13.65 -7.66 12.56
C ASN A 149 -13.14 -8.45 13.78
N TRP A 150 -13.06 -9.78 13.68
CA TRP A 150 -12.51 -10.60 14.74
C TRP A 150 -11.04 -10.25 15.00
N HIS A 151 -10.20 -10.14 13.96
CA HIS A 151 -8.78 -9.76 14.10
C HIS A 151 -8.54 -8.32 14.58
N ARG A 152 -9.52 -7.41 14.43
CA ARG A 152 -9.43 -6.06 15.02
C ARG A 152 -9.57 -6.08 16.53
N ASN A 153 -10.34 -7.03 17.05
CA ASN A 153 -10.69 -7.11 18.47
C ASN A 153 -9.95 -8.26 19.20
N ASN A 154 -9.33 -9.19 18.47
CA ASN A 154 -8.75 -10.41 19.02
C ASN A 154 -7.45 -10.81 18.32
N THR A 155 -6.63 -11.60 19.03
CA THR A 155 -5.38 -12.17 18.52
C THR A 155 -5.44 -13.70 18.58
N PRO A 156 -5.18 -14.40 17.46
CA PRO A 156 -5.05 -15.86 17.45
C PRO A 156 -3.94 -16.37 18.38
N LEU A 157 -4.17 -17.55 18.96
CA LEU A 157 -3.20 -18.29 19.74
C LEU A 157 -2.15 -18.94 18.83
N ASN A 158 -0.95 -19.17 19.38
CA ASN A 158 0.13 -19.95 18.77
C ASN A 158 0.54 -19.51 17.36
N LYS A 159 0.50 -18.20 17.08
CA LYS A 159 0.86 -17.61 15.78
C LYS A 159 2.29 -17.85 15.29
N GLY A 160 3.20 -18.17 16.21
CA GLY A 160 4.64 -18.36 15.97
C GLY A 160 4.98 -19.82 15.71
#